data_AF-A0A838BKT0-F1
#
_entry.id   AF-A0A838BKT0-F1
#
_cell.length_a   1.000
_cell.length_b   1.000
_cell.length_c   1.000
_cell.angle_alpha   90.00
_cell.angle_beta   90.00
_cell.angle_gamma   90.00
#
_symmetry.space_group_name_H-M   'P 1'
#
loop_
_entity.id
_entity.type
_entity.pdbx_description
1 polymer ?
#
loop_
_entity_poly.entity_id
_entity_poly.type
_entity_poly.pdbx_seq_one_letter_code
_entity_poly.pdbx_strand_id
1 'polypeptide(L)'
;MILPGKHLSPHRALIGVGAEILAQLDRPRAVSDLWDRVRAARGGRQAAAPLSFDWFVLALTFLYTIYAVEDADGLVRPGQGAP
;
A
#
# COMPACT_ATOMS: atom_id res chain seq x y z
N MET A 1 1.52 11.23 -6.90
CA MET A 1 1.33 12.29 -5.89
C MET A 1 0.84 11.67 -4.60
N ILE A 2 1.16 12.27 -3.46
CA ILE A 2 0.74 11.76 -2.14
C ILE A 2 -0.78 11.81 -2.01
N LEU A 3 -1.39 12.96 -2.33
CA LEU A 3 -2.84 13.17 -2.35
C LEU A 3 -3.42 13.08 -3.76
N PRO A 4 -4.72 12.71 -3.91
CA PRO A 4 -5.42 12.84 -5.18
C PRO A 4 -5.50 14.31 -5.61
N GLY A 5 -5.61 14.55 -6.91
CA GLY A 5 -5.71 15.88 -7.49
C GLY A 5 -6.64 15.90 -8.69
N LYS A 6 -6.90 17.08 -9.25
CA LYS A 6 -7.84 17.29 -10.38
C LYS A 6 -7.68 16.34 -11.58
N HIS A 7 -6.49 15.80 -11.81
CA HIS A 7 -6.19 14.84 -12.89
C HIS A 7 -5.65 13.48 -12.38
N LEU A 8 -5.63 13.25 -11.06
CA LEU A 8 -5.11 12.02 -10.46
C LEU A 8 -6.20 11.33 -9.64
N SER A 9 -6.70 10.23 -10.19
CA SER A 9 -7.67 9.36 -9.51
C SER A 9 -7.14 8.91 -8.13
N PRO A 10 -8.00 8.81 -7.10
CA PRO A 10 -7.66 8.25 -5.80
C PRO A 10 -6.96 6.89 -5.87
N HIS A 11 -7.30 6.06 -6.86
CA HIS A 11 -6.68 4.75 -7.09
C HIS A 11 -5.21 4.82 -7.54
N ARG A 12 -4.72 6.01 -7.91
CA ARG A 12 -3.33 6.30 -8.26
C ARG A 12 -2.63 7.21 -7.25
N ALA A 13 -3.34 7.81 -6.28
CA ALA A 13 -2.69 8.56 -5.21
C ALA A 13 -1.98 7.60 -4.24
N LEU A 14 -0.83 7.98 -3.69
CA LEU A 14 -0.11 7.12 -2.74
C LEU A 14 -0.94 6.83 -1.49
N ILE A 15 -1.76 7.78 -1.03
CA ILE A 15 -2.67 7.54 0.10
C ILE A 15 -3.74 6.50 -0.22
N GLY A 16 -4.26 6.47 -1.45
CA GLY A 16 -5.25 5.48 -1.86
C GLY A 16 -4.63 4.09 -2.04
N VAL A 17 -3.45 4.03 -2.65
CA VAL A 17 -2.67 2.77 -2.76
C VAL A 17 -2.25 2.29 -1.36
N GLY A 18 -1.80 3.19 -0.49
CA GLY A 18 -1.43 2.88 0.88
C GLY A 18 -2.60 2.33 1.70
N ALA A 19 -3.80 2.90 1.55
CA ALA A 19 -5.01 2.36 2.19
C ALA A 19 -5.32 0.93 1.71
N GLU A 20 -5.14 0.65 0.42
CA GLU A 20 -5.31 -0.71 -0.11
C GLU A 20 -4.24 -1.68 0.41
N ILE A 21 -2.99 -1.24 0.56
CA ILE A 21 -1.92 -2.02 1.19
C ILE A 21 -2.27 -2.36 2.64
N LEU A 22 -2.67 -1.36 3.43
CA LEU A 22 -3.08 -1.54 4.83
C LEU A 22 -4.29 -2.48 4.96
N ALA A 23 -5.25 -2.41 4.02
CA ALA A 23 -6.40 -3.30 4.00
C ALA A 23 -6.02 -4.78 3.74
N GLN A 24 -4.82 -5.06 3.19
CA GLN A 24 -4.29 -6.42 3.02
C GLN A 24 -3.33 -6.84 4.15
N LEU A 25 -3.04 -5.94 5.10
CA LEU A 25 -2.06 -6.13 6.17
C LEU A 25 -2.75 -6.42 7.52
N ASP A 26 -3.60 -7.45 7.52
CA ASP A 26 -4.28 -8.02 8.71
C ASP A 26 -3.33 -8.73 9.68
N ARG A 27 -2.18 -9.21 9.20
CA ARG A 27 -1.12 -9.87 9.96
C ARG A 27 0.25 -9.52 9.38
N PRO A 28 1.35 -9.76 10.12
CA PRO A 28 2.69 -9.61 9.57
C PRO A 28 2.89 -10.46 8.31
N ARG A 29 3.38 -9.84 7.23
CA ARG A 29 3.52 -10.47 5.91
C ARG A 29 4.81 -10.05 5.22
N ALA A 30 5.39 -10.96 4.44
CA ALA A 30 6.48 -10.61 3.55
C ALA A 30 6.00 -9.61 2.49
N VAL A 31 6.90 -8.74 2.03
CA VAL A 31 6.61 -7.74 0.99
C VAL A 31 6.06 -8.39 -0.29
N SER A 32 6.57 -9.57 -0.66
CA SER A 32 6.11 -10.34 -1.83
C SER A 32 4.66 -10.83 -1.70
N ASP A 33 4.28 -11.43 -0.57
CA ASP A 33 2.88 -11.86 -0.30
C ASP A 33 1.94 -10.65 -0.31
N LEU A 34 2.38 -9.52 0.27
CA LEU A 34 1.59 -8.30 0.31
C LEU A 34 1.36 -7.72 -1.09
N TRP A 35 2.39 -7.71 -1.95
CA TRP A 35 2.29 -7.30 -3.34
C TRP A 35 1.27 -8.15 -4.12
N ASP A 36 1.37 -9.48 -4.03
CA ASP A 36 0.49 -10.39 -4.74
C ASP A 36 -0.97 -10.22 -4.32
N ARG A 37 -1.22 -10.02 -3.01
CA ARG A 37 -2.55 -9.75 -2.47
C ARG A 37 -3.15 -8.44 -2.96
N VAL A 38 -2.38 -7.35 -2.92
CA VAL A 38 -2.84 -6.04 -3.41
C VAL A 38 -3.14 -6.10 -4.91
N ARG A 39 -2.29 -6.78 -5.68
CA ARG A 39 -2.50 -6.98 -7.12
C ARG A 39 -3.77 -7.80 -7.39
N ALA A 40 -3.98 -8.90 -6.67
CA ALA A 40 -5.18 -9.73 -6.79
C ALA A 40 -6.46 -8.96 -6.41
N ALA A 41 -6.43 -8.21 -5.30
CA ALA A 41 -7.54 -7.38 -4.85
C ALA A 41 -7.90 -6.26 -5.84
N ARG A 42 -6.92 -5.73 -6.58
CA ARG A 42 -7.15 -4.78 -7.68
C ARG A 42 -7.68 -5.45 -8.94
N GLY A 43 -7.20 -6.64 -9.28
CA GLY A 43 -7.64 -7.39 -10.46
C GLY A 43 -9.16 -7.66 -10.48
N GLY A 44 -9.78 -7.76 -9.30
CA GLY A 44 -11.24 -7.90 -9.16
C GLY A 44 -12.04 -6.60 -9.29
N ARG A 45 -11.40 -5.43 -9.36
CA ARG A 45 -12.06 -4.11 -9.42
C ARG A 45 -11.95 -3.52 -10.81
N GLN A 46 -13.05 -3.50 -11.57
CA GLN A 46 -13.11 -2.99 -12.95
C GLN A 46 -12.66 -1.52 -13.11
N ALA A 47 -12.65 -0.73 -12.03
CA ALA A 47 -12.22 0.67 -12.02
C ALA A 47 -10.78 0.92 -11.52
N ALA A 48 -10.07 -0.13 -11.07
CA ALA A 48 -8.71 0.03 -10.55
C ALA A 48 -7.70 0.03 -11.71
N ALA A 49 -7.02 1.16 -11.93
CA ALA A 49 -5.90 1.21 -12.87
C ALA A 49 -4.81 0.20 -12.46
N PRO A 50 -4.10 -0.42 -13.43
CA PRO A 50 -2.97 -1.31 -13.14
C PRO A 50 -1.98 -0.61 -12.21
N LEU A 51 -1.65 -1.27 -11.10
CA LEU A 51 -0.64 -0.81 -10.16
C LEU A 51 0.72 -1.35 -10.62
N SER A 52 1.71 -0.49 -10.84
CA SER A 52 3.09 -0.92 -11.07
C SER A 52 3.76 -1.28 -9.74
N PHE A 53 4.76 -2.16 -9.81
CA PHE A 53 5.53 -2.52 -8.62
C PHE A 53 6.24 -1.31 -8.00
N ASP A 54 6.80 -0.41 -8.82
CA ASP A 54 7.44 0.82 -8.33
C ASP A 54 6.47 1.69 -7.52
N TRP A 55 5.21 1.77 -7.93
CA TRP A 55 4.20 2.56 -7.23
C TRP A 55 3.78 1.91 -5.92
N PHE A 56 3.74 0.58 -5.87
CA PHE A 56 3.55 -0.17 -4.65
C PHE A 56 4.69 0.06 -3.66
N VAL A 57 5.95 -0.06 -4.10
CA VAL A 57 7.12 0.20 -3.25
C VAL A 57 7.10 1.64 -2.75
N LEU A 58 6.80 2.62 -3.61
CA LEU A 58 6.71 4.02 -3.21
C LEU A 58 5.61 4.25 -2.15
N ALA A 59 4.45 3.61 -2.30
CA ALA A 59 3.38 3.69 -1.31
C ALA A 59 3.78 3.02 0.02
N LEU A 60 4.45 1.87 -0.03
CA LEU A 60 4.95 1.17 1.15
C LEU A 60 6.01 2.00 1.89
N THR A 61 6.95 2.61 1.16
CA THR A 61 7.95 3.53 1.72
C THR A 61 7.29 4.75 2.36
N PHE A 62 6.25 5.30 1.73
CA PHE A 62 5.47 6.38 2.32
C PHE A 62 4.81 5.96 3.65
N LEU A 63 4.15 4.79 3.68
CA LEU A 63 3.54 4.25 4.91
C LEU A 63 4.58 4.04 6.01
N TYR A 64 5.76 3.51 5.68
CA TYR A 64 6.85 3.33 6.64
C TYR A 64 7.35 4.68 7.18
N THR A 65 7.49 5.67 6.31
CA THR A 65 7.96 7.03 6.67
C THR A 65 7.00 7.74 7.64
N ILE A 66 5.71 7.45 7.58
CA ILE A 66 4.69 8.00 8.49
C ILE A 66 4.38 7.08 9.68
N TYR A 67 5.18 6.03 9.90
CA TYR A 67 5.00 5.04 10.97
C TYR A 67 3.65 4.28 10.90
N ALA A 68 3.04 4.19 9.71
CA ALA A 68 1.81 3.41 9.50
C ALA A 68 2.10 1.91 9.31
N VAL A 69 3.34 1.55 8.96
CA VAL A 69 3.82 0.18 8.89
C VAL A 69 5.26 0.11 9.41
N GLU A 70 5.68 -1.08 9.82
CA GLU A 70 7.01 -1.34 10.36
C GLU A 70 7.59 -2.59 9.71
N ASP A 71 8.91 -2.67 9.65
CA ASP A 71 9.62 -3.91 9.38
C ASP A 71 9.89 -4.64 10.70
N ALA A 72 9.55 -5.92 10.74
CA ALA A 72 9.83 -6.82 11.85
C ALA A 72 10.39 -8.11 11.25
N ASP A 73 11.71 -8.24 11.24
CA ASP A 73 12.44 -9.42 10.75
C ASP A 73 12.12 -9.76 9.28
N GLY A 74 12.02 -8.74 8.42
CA GLY A 74 11.68 -8.91 7.00
C GLY A 74 10.18 -9.13 6.73
N LEU A 75 9.33 -8.99 7.76
CA LEU A 75 7.88 -8.95 7.63
C LEU A 75 7.39 -7.52 7.85
N VAL A 76 6.52 -7.06 6.96
CA VAL A 76 5.76 -5.83 7.13
C VAL A 76 4.64 -6.09 8.13
N ARG A 77 4.48 -5.23 9.13
CA ARG A 77 3.36 -5.25 10.08
C ARG A 77 2.73 -3.86 10.22
N PRO A 78 1.46 -3.75 10.67
CA PRO A 78 0.85 -2.46 10.96
C PRO A 78 1.66 -1.70 12.01
N GLY A 79 1.79 -0.39 11.83
CA GLY A 79 2.38 0.51 12.81
C GLY A 79 1.60 0.47 14.11
N GLN A 80 2.29 0.20 15.21
CA GLN A 80 1.79 0.54 16.54
C GLN A 80 1.85 2.06 16.60
N GLY A 81 0.68 2.73 16.64
CA GLY A 81 0.56 4.19 16.47
C GLY A 81 1.66 4.98 17.18
N ALA A 82 2.08 6.08 16.55
CA ALA A 82 3.23 6.89 16.95
C ALA A 82 3.35 7.06 18.49
N PRO A 83 4.58 7.03 19.04
CA PRO A 83 4.82 7.18 20.48
C PRO A 83 4.25 8.47 21.06
#